data_AF-A0A1K1QKC8-F1
#
_entry.id   AF-A0A1K1QKC8-F1
#
_cell.length_a   1.000
_cell.length_b   1.000
_cell.length_c   1.000
_cell.angle_alpha   90.00
_cell.angle_beta   90.00
_cell.angle_gamma   90.00
#
_symmetry.space_group_name_H-M   'P 1'
#
loop_
_entity.id
_entity.type
_entity.pdbx_description
1 polymer ?
#
loop_
_entity_poly.entity_id
_entity_poly.type
_entity_poly.pdbx_seq_one_letter_code
_entity_poly.pdbx_strand_id
1 'polypeptide(L)'
;MKNWRNIEWIFEKDGALRDIYIQNTTISDWEKVVDLLNSEYKLTFGVYEENLTDKIDFEFVKIMLADETGQLETKSATIDLNGIVVKCYFFLENQIEFDINPTEIKTELEFNTITYFMKSISSKLEKQITLCGENQPKFPLIKIDTKNGIEKILTKKDAENLWKESDQNVSGLTKLKSKIIMKYFPKIFEKKILESANSEYKSTPKEKNVW
;
A
#
# COMPACT_ATOMS: atom_id res chain seq x y z
N MET A 1 -1.97 14.52 20.45
CA MET A 1 -2.84 14.57 19.25
C MET A 1 -1.94 14.74 18.03
N LYS A 2 -2.17 13.94 16.99
CA LYS A 2 -1.48 14.10 15.72
C LYS A 2 -2.05 15.34 15.05
N ASN A 3 -1.21 16.28 14.60
CA ASN A 3 -1.70 17.48 13.94
C ASN A 3 -2.05 17.15 12.49
N TRP A 4 -3.34 16.95 12.20
CA TRP A 4 -3.86 16.64 10.86
C TRP A 4 -3.29 17.55 9.77
N ARG A 5 -3.17 18.87 10.03
CA ARG A 5 -2.62 19.84 9.06
C ARG A 5 -1.19 19.52 8.60
N ASN A 6 -0.43 18.80 9.41
CA ASN A 6 0.93 18.40 9.06
C ASN A 6 1.01 17.06 8.31
N ILE A 7 -0.12 16.35 8.21
CA ILE A 7 -0.24 14.96 7.71
C ILE A 7 -1.12 14.90 6.46
N GLU A 8 -2.10 15.80 6.32
CA GLU A 8 -3.05 15.80 5.20
C GLU A 8 -2.39 15.84 3.81
N TRP A 9 -1.16 16.33 3.72
CA TRP A 9 -0.35 16.31 2.50
C TRP A 9 -0.15 14.90 1.92
N ILE A 10 -0.18 13.86 2.76
CA ILE A 10 -0.11 12.44 2.34
C ILE A 10 -1.30 12.10 1.42
N PHE A 11 -2.45 12.73 1.63
CA PHE A 11 -3.72 12.44 0.97
C PHE A 11 -4.11 13.52 -0.06
N GLU A 12 -3.14 14.26 -0.60
CA GLU A 12 -3.39 15.21 -1.69
C GLU A 12 -4.01 14.53 -2.91
N LYS A 13 -4.94 15.23 -3.58
CA LYS A 13 -5.54 14.80 -4.85
C LYS A 13 -4.56 15.00 -6.00
N ASP A 14 -3.55 14.14 -6.09
CA ASP A 14 -2.53 14.14 -7.14
C ASP A 14 -2.78 13.15 -8.27
N GLY A 15 -3.94 12.47 -8.24
CA GLY A 15 -4.36 11.51 -9.26
C GLY A 15 -3.82 10.10 -9.05
N ALA A 16 -2.97 9.89 -8.05
CA ALA A 16 -2.44 8.59 -7.67
C ALA A 16 -3.20 7.99 -6.48
N LEU A 17 -3.19 6.67 -6.35
CA LEU A 17 -3.67 5.96 -5.16
C LEU A 17 -2.64 6.01 -4.03
N ARG A 18 -2.98 5.44 -2.87
CA ARG A 18 -2.04 5.12 -1.80
C ARG A 18 -2.14 3.65 -1.47
N ASP A 19 -0.98 3.05 -1.25
CA ASP A 19 -0.87 1.61 -1.15
C ASP A 19 -0.42 1.26 0.26
N ILE A 20 -1.16 0.38 0.91
CA ILE A 20 -0.82 -0.18 2.21
C ILE A 20 -0.16 -1.53 1.95
N TYR A 21 1.12 -1.64 2.27
CA TYR A 21 1.91 -2.84 2.09
C TYR A 21 2.13 -3.60 3.39
N ILE A 22 2.06 -4.93 3.27
CA ILE A 22 2.65 -5.89 4.20
C ILE A 22 3.64 -6.72 3.39
N GLN A 23 4.93 -6.51 3.66
CA GLN A 23 6.03 -7.13 2.92
C GLN A 23 6.56 -8.36 3.67
N ASN A 24 7.17 -9.30 2.94
CA ASN A 24 7.68 -10.56 3.48
C ASN A 24 6.58 -11.39 4.16
N THR A 25 5.43 -11.50 3.49
CA THR A 25 4.32 -12.35 3.93
C THR A 25 4.52 -13.80 3.49
N THR A 26 3.67 -14.67 4.03
CA THR A 26 3.58 -16.09 3.72
C THR A 26 2.11 -16.42 3.49
N ILE A 27 1.80 -17.59 2.95
CA ILE A 27 0.39 -18.02 2.84
C ILE A 27 -0.36 -18.05 4.18
N SER A 28 0.33 -18.33 5.30
CA SER A 28 -0.26 -18.27 6.64
C SER A 28 -0.56 -16.85 7.10
N ASP A 29 0.21 -15.86 6.64
CA ASP A 29 -0.12 -14.45 6.90
C ASP A 29 -1.36 -14.03 6.12
N TRP A 30 -1.50 -14.47 4.86
CA TRP A 30 -2.70 -14.26 4.06
C TRP A 30 -3.94 -14.86 4.75
N GLU A 31 -3.86 -16.09 5.25
CA GLU A 31 -4.95 -16.74 5.98
C GLU A 31 -5.41 -15.89 7.17
N LYS A 32 -4.47 -15.44 8.00
CA LYS A 32 -4.75 -14.59 9.16
C LYS A 32 -5.39 -13.25 8.79
N VAL A 33 -4.97 -12.64 7.67
CA VAL A 33 -5.57 -11.40 7.16
C VAL A 33 -6.97 -11.67 6.65
N VAL A 34 -7.18 -12.71 5.86
CA VAL A 34 -8.51 -13.07 5.34
C VAL A 34 -9.48 -13.39 6.47
N ASP A 35 -9.05 -14.13 7.49
CA ASP A 35 -9.85 -14.39 8.69
C ASP A 35 -10.25 -13.10 9.41
N LEU A 36 -9.31 -12.16 9.58
CA LEU A 36 -9.56 -10.86 10.18
C LEU A 36 -10.58 -10.05 9.35
N LEU A 37 -10.38 -10.00 8.03
CA LEU A 37 -11.26 -9.28 7.11
C LEU A 37 -12.68 -9.85 7.13
N ASN A 38 -12.82 -11.17 7.05
CA ASN A 38 -14.10 -11.87 7.04
C ASN A 38 -14.86 -11.79 8.38
N SER A 39 -14.17 -11.54 9.50
CA SER A 39 -14.78 -11.49 10.84
C SER A 39 -15.13 -10.08 11.28
N GLU A 40 -14.28 -9.10 11.00
CA GLU A 40 -14.37 -7.76 11.58
C GLU A 40 -14.84 -6.69 10.60
N TYR A 41 -14.84 -6.97 9.29
CA TYR A 41 -15.08 -5.95 8.28
C TYR A 41 -16.20 -6.33 7.32
N LYS A 42 -17.00 -5.32 6.94
CA LYS A 42 -17.94 -5.44 5.83
C LYS A 42 -17.14 -5.38 4.53
N LEU A 43 -17.27 -6.41 3.71
CA LEU A 43 -16.57 -6.48 2.43
C LEU A 43 -17.41 -7.17 1.36
N THR A 44 -16.98 -7.02 0.12
CA THR A 44 -17.40 -7.86 -1.00
C THR A 44 -16.21 -8.52 -1.67
N PHE A 45 -16.40 -9.73 -2.18
CA PHE A 45 -15.38 -10.51 -2.89
C PHE A 45 -15.94 -11.06 -4.20
N GLY A 46 -15.29 -10.77 -5.32
CA GLY A 46 -15.73 -11.18 -6.67
C GLY A 46 -14.99 -10.48 -7.81
N VAL A 47 -15.58 -10.50 -9.00
CA VAL A 47 -14.99 -9.96 -10.25
C VAL A 47 -15.72 -8.70 -10.65
N TYR A 48 -15.06 -7.54 -10.67
CA TYR A 48 -15.61 -6.29 -11.23
C TYR A 48 -17.13 -6.05 -10.99
N GLU A 49 -17.57 -6.22 -9.73
CA GLU A 49 -18.97 -6.06 -9.25
C GLU A 49 -19.95 -7.20 -9.60
N GLU A 50 -19.50 -8.23 -10.30
CA GLU A 50 -20.25 -9.45 -10.58
C GLU A 50 -19.89 -10.57 -9.61
N ASN A 51 -20.86 -11.46 -9.37
CA ASN A 51 -20.72 -12.65 -8.51
C ASN A 51 -20.15 -12.34 -7.12
N LEU A 52 -20.56 -11.21 -6.55
CA LEU A 52 -20.09 -10.74 -5.26
C LEU A 52 -20.61 -11.63 -4.12
N THR A 53 -19.69 -12.00 -3.25
CA THR A 53 -19.94 -12.64 -1.95
C THR A 53 -19.55 -11.68 -0.84
N ASP A 54 -20.09 -11.85 0.36
CA ASP A 54 -19.80 -11.00 1.53
C ASP A 54 -18.58 -11.47 2.33
N LYS A 55 -17.88 -12.51 1.85
CA LYS A 55 -16.69 -13.10 2.45
C LYS A 55 -15.70 -13.52 1.39
N ILE A 56 -14.41 -13.37 1.70
CA ILE A 56 -13.31 -13.88 0.90
C ILE A 56 -13.26 -15.40 1.05
N ASP A 57 -13.29 -16.12 -0.07
CA ASP A 57 -13.00 -17.55 -0.13
C ASP A 57 -11.49 -17.78 -0.15
N PHE A 58 -10.92 -18.15 1.00
CA PHE A 58 -9.48 -18.32 1.13
C PHE A 58 -8.93 -19.51 0.32
N GLU A 59 -9.73 -20.57 0.10
CA GLU A 59 -9.30 -21.68 -0.74
C GLU A 59 -9.11 -21.22 -2.19
N PHE A 60 -10.04 -20.40 -2.70
CA PHE A 60 -9.88 -19.79 -4.02
C PHE A 60 -8.68 -18.84 -4.08
N VAL A 61 -8.45 -18.03 -3.04
CA VAL A 61 -7.27 -17.15 -2.96
C VAL A 61 -5.97 -17.94 -3.01
N LYS A 62 -5.86 -19.09 -2.34
CA LYS A 62 -4.67 -19.95 -2.44
C LYS A 62 -4.42 -20.42 -3.87
N ILE A 63 -5.48 -20.77 -4.60
CA ILE A 63 -5.38 -21.16 -6.01
C ILE A 63 -4.91 -19.98 -6.87
N MET A 64 -5.45 -18.78 -6.63
CA MET A 64 -5.01 -17.56 -7.33
C MET A 64 -3.54 -17.23 -7.10
N LEU A 65 -3.08 -17.29 -5.85
CA LEU A 65 -1.69 -16.97 -5.50
C LEU A 65 -0.68 -17.99 -6.08
N ALA A 66 -1.14 -19.21 -6.36
CA ALA A 66 -0.34 -20.27 -6.97
C ALA A 66 -0.43 -20.30 -8.52
N ASP A 67 -1.29 -19.48 -9.13
CA ASP A 67 -1.44 -19.45 -10.59
C ASP A 67 -0.31 -18.65 -11.25
N GLU A 68 0.66 -19.36 -11.82
CA GLU A 68 1.74 -18.75 -12.62
C GLU A 68 1.33 -18.52 -14.08
N THR A 69 0.17 -19.01 -14.51
CA THR A 69 -0.26 -18.95 -15.92
C THR A 69 -0.94 -17.63 -16.28
N GLY A 70 -1.53 -16.94 -15.29
CA GLY A 70 -2.32 -15.73 -15.48
C GLY A 70 -3.64 -15.97 -16.22
N GLN A 71 -4.08 -17.22 -16.34
CA GLN A 71 -5.33 -17.58 -17.02
C GLN A 71 -6.51 -17.69 -16.07
N LEU A 72 -6.26 -17.74 -14.76
CA LEU A 72 -7.32 -17.84 -13.77
C LEU A 72 -8.09 -16.52 -13.65
N GLU A 73 -9.40 -16.63 -13.46
CA GLU A 73 -10.26 -15.49 -13.13
C GLU A 73 -9.76 -14.78 -11.87
N THR A 74 -9.49 -13.48 -11.99
CA THR A 74 -8.93 -12.68 -10.91
C THR A 74 -10.04 -12.02 -10.11
N LYS A 75 -10.22 -12.47 -8.86
CA LYS A 75 -11.13 -11.83 -7.90
C LYS A 75 -10.41 -10.81 -7.04
N SER A 76 -11.15 -9.83 -6.55
CA SER A 76 -10.66 -8.81 -5.62
C SER A 76 -11.60 -8.70 -4.42
N ALA A 77 -11.07 -8.22 -3.30
CA ALA A 77 -11.89 -7.83 -2.16
C ALA A 77 -12.05 -6.31 -2.11
N THR A 78 -13.25 -5.85 -1.77
CA THR A 78 -13.57 -4.44 -1.53
C THR A 78 -14.05 -4.31 -0.09
N ILE A 79 -13.27 -3.63 0.75
CA ILE A 79 -13.56 -3.45 2.16
C ILE A 79 -14.14 -2.04 2.37
N ASP A 80 -15.26 -1.95 3.09
CA ASP A 80 -15.93 -0.69 3.43
C ASP A 80 -15.51 -0.25 4.84
N LEU A 81 -14.67 0.78 4.92
CA LEU A 81 -14.22 1.39 6.17
C LEU A 81 -14.98 2.71 6.41
N ASN A 82 -16.28 2.59 6.74
CA ASN A 82 -17.17 3.73 6.98
C ASN A 82 -17.21 4.71 5.79
N GLY A 83 -17.32 4.20 4.57
CA GLY A 83 -17.36 4.99 3.35
C GLY A 83 -16.00 5.26 2.70
N ILE A 84 -14.90 4.80 3.32
CA ILE A 84 -13.59 4.72 2.65
C ILE A 84 -13.49 3.34 2.00
N VAL A 85 -13.22 3.31 0.70
CA VAL A 85 -13.09 2.08 -0.07
C VAL A 85 -11.64 1.63 -0.06
N VAL A 86 -11.41 0.43 0.46
CA VAL A 86 -10.10 -0.24 0.43
C VAL A 86 -10.19 -1.43 -0.51
N LYS A 87 -9.35 -1.47 -1.53
CA LYS A 87 -9.27 -2.59 -2.47
C LYS A 87 -8.12 -3.52 -2.09
N CYS A 88 -8.32 -4.82 -2.25
CA CYS A 88 -7.28 -5.83 -2.07
C CYS A 88 -7.26 -6.73 -3.29
N TYR A 89 -6.09 -6.88 -3.89
CA TYR A 89 -5.85 -7.77 -5.00
C TYR A 89 -4.85 -8.87 -4.58
N PHE A 90 -5.09 -10.10 -5.04
CA PHE A 90 -4.34 -11.28 -4.61
C PHE A 90 -3.29 -11.66 -5.67
N PHE A 91 -2.21 -10.88 -5.75
CA PHE A 91 -1.19 -11.05 -6.80
C PHE A 91 0.07 -11.80 -6.35
N LEU A 92 0.51 -11.62 -5.12
CA LEU A 92 1.79 -12.16 -4.64
C LEU A 92 1.63 -12.82 -3.28
N GLU A 93 2.14 -14.05 -3.12
CA GLU A 93 2.11 -14.72 -1.81
C GLU A 93 2.92 -13.94 -0.76
N ASN A 94 4.06 -13.37 -1.17
CA ASN A 94 5.01 -12.71 -0.28
C ASN A 94 4.76 -11.20 -0.07
N GLN A 95 3.65 -10.68 -0.59
CA GLN A 95 3.21 -9.30 -0.35
C GLN A 95 1.69 -9.19 -0.34
N ILE A 96 1.15 -8.60 0.73
CA ILE A 96 -0.25 -8.14 0.77
C ILE A 96 -0.25 -6.64 0.47
N GLU A 97 -1.19 -6.21 -0.36
CA GLU A 97 -1.35 -4.83 -0.81
C GLU A 97 -2.81 -4.43 -0.73
N PHE A 98 -3.04 -3.23 -0.18
CA PHE A 98 -4.35 -2.61 -0.21
C PHE A 98 -4.28 -1.21 -0.81
N ASP A 99 -5.16 -0.92 -1.76
CA ASP A 99 -5.26 0.40 -2.38
C ASP A 99 -6.34 1.24 -1.71
N ILE A 100 -6.04 2.51 -1.45
CA ILE A 100 -7.01 3.49 -1.00
C ILE A 100 -6.97 4.74 -1.88
N ASN A 101 -8.13 5.37 -2.04
CA ASN A 101 -8.22 6.64 -2.73
C ASN A 101 -7.94 7.80 -1.75
N PRO A 102 -6.86 8.57 -1.93
CA PRO A 102 -6.54 9.67 -1.01
C PRO A 102 -7.64 10.73 -0.94
N THR A 103 -8.48 10.87 -1.97
CA THR A 103 -9.56 11.86 -1.98
C THR A 103 -10.70 11.54 -1.01
N GLU A 104 -10.74 10.33 -0.46
CA GLU A 104 -11.69 9.91 0.57
C GLU A 104 -11.21 10.32 1.98
N ILE A 105 -9.93 10.66 2.16
CA ILE A 105 -9.35 10.97 3.47
C ILE A 105 -9.26 12.50 3.64
N LYS A 106 -10.31 13.11 4.19
CA LYS A 106 -10.44 14.59 4.22
C LYS A 106 -10.20 15.19 5.60
N THR A 107 -10.34 14.40 6.65
CA THR A 107 -10.24 14.85 8.02
C THR A 107 -9.43 13.87 8.87
N GLU A 108 -9.16 14.29 10.11
CA GLU A 108 -8.53 13.44 11.11
C GLU A 108 -9.35 12.17 11.40
N LEU A 109 -10.68 12.20 11.21
CA LEU A 109 -11.54 11.03 11.43
C LEU A 109 -11.22 9.91 10.42
N GLU A 110 -11.23 10.19 9.12
CA GLU A 110 -10.92 9.19 8.09
C GLU A 110 -9.48 8.69 8.22
N PHE A 111 -8.55 9.58 8.57
CA PHE A 111 -7.18 9.21 8.85
C PHE A 111 -7.06 8.23 10.03
N ASN A 112 -7.81 8.47 11.10
CA ASN A 112 -7.86 7.56 12.24
C ASN A 112 -8.47 6.20 11.85
N THR A 113 -9.48 6.18 10.98
CA THR A 113 -10.04 4.94 10.43
C THR A 113 -8.99 4.12 9.68
N ILE A 114 -8.22 4.74 8.77
CA ILE A 114 -7.14 4.05 8.03
C ILE A 114 -6.03 3.56 8.97
N THR A 115 -5.59 4.39 9.90
CA THR A 115 -4.52 4.00 10.83
C THR A 115 -4.98 2.92 11.81
N TYR A 116 -6.25 2.88 12.19
CA TYR A 116 -6.84 1.78 12.96
C TYR A 116 -6.82 0.48 12.15
N PHE A 117 -7.24 0.50 10.89
CA PHE A 117 -7.18 -0.66 10.00
C PHE A 117 -5.75 -1.21 9.88
N MET A 118 -4.76 -0.35 9.64
CA MET A 118 -3.35 -0.74 9.60
C MET A 118 -2.87 -1.33 10.94
N LYS A 119 -3.30 -0.79 12.09
CA LYS A 119 -2.97 -1.32 13.42
C LYS A 119 -3.59 -2.70 13.66
N SER A 120 -4.84 -2.93 13.23
CA SER A 120 -5.51 -4.22 13.36
C SER A 120 -4.74 -5.31 12.62
N ILE A 121 -4.34 -5.05 11.37
CA ILE A 121 -3.53 -5.98 10.58
C ILE A 121 -2.16 -6.18 11.22
N SER A 122 -1.48 -5.09 11.61
CA SER A 122 -0.17 -5.16 12.28
C SER A 122 -0.23 -6.04 13.54
N SER A 123 -1.29 -5.89 14.35
CA SER A 123 -1.47 -6.64 15.59
C SER A 123 -1.75 -8.11 15.32
N LYS A 124 -2.57 -8.41 14.31
CA LYS A 124 -2.91 -9.77 13.91
C LYS A 124 -1.70 -10.55 13.38
N LEU A 125 -0.81 -9.86 12.66
CA LEU A 125 0.36 -10.49 12.02
C LEU A 125 1.64 -10.36 12.83
N GLU A 126 1.70 -9.46 13.80
CA GLU A 126 2.94 -9.01 14.44
C GLU A 126 3.99 -8.51 13.44
N LYS A 127 3.53 -7.80 12.39
CA LYS A 127 4.37 -7.28 11.30
C LYS A 127 4.24 -5.77 11.13
N GLN A 128 5.30 -5.18 10.57
CA GLN A 128 5.29 -3.80 10.10
C GLN A 128 4.34 -3.67 8.90
N ILE A 129 3.50 -2.64 8.94
CA ILE A 129 2.58 -2.22 7.90
C ILE A 129 2.99 -0.82 7.46
N THR A 130 3.03 -0.57 6.15
CA THR A 130 3.42 0.73 5.61
C THR A 130 2.39 1.27 4.66
N LEU A 131 2.06 2.56 4.75
CA LEU A 131 1.33 3.27 3.69
C LEU A 131 2.34 4.05 2.86
N CYS A 132 2.27 3.91 1.55
CA CYS A 132 3.18 4.48 0.57
C CYS A 132 2.42 5.27 -0.49
N GLY A 133 3.15 6.02 -1.33
CA GLY A 133 2.62 6.44 -2.62
C GLY A 133 2.40 5.24 -3.54
N GLU A 134 1.54 5.39 -4.54
CA GLU A 134 1.24 4.36 -5.53
C GLU A 134 2.51 3.76 -6.15
N ASN A 135 2.66 2.45 -6.06
CA ASN A 135 3.79 1.65 -6.53
C ASN A 135 5.15 2.09 -5.96
N GLN A 136 5.19 2.66 -4.75
CA GLN A 136 6.41 3.15 -4.09
C GLN A 136 6.71 2.47 -2.75
N PRO A 137 6.78 1.13 -2.67
CA PRO A 137 6.97 0.40 -1.40
C PRO A 137 8.31 0.67 -0.70
N LYS A 138 9.27 1.33 -1.36
CA LYS A 138 10.55 1.75 -0.74
C LYS A 138 10.44 3.02 0.10
N PHE A 139 9.45 3.86 -0.16
CA PHE A 139 9.27 5.16 0.46
C PHE A 139 7.97 5.20 1.27
N PRO A 140 7.97 4.61 2.48
CA PRO A 140 6.82 4.71 3.35
C PRO A 140 6.54 6.16 3.72
N LEU A 141 5.27 6.49 3.84
CA LEU A 141 4.74 7.76 4.38
C LEU A 141 4.24 7.56 5.80
N ILE A 142 3.75 6.34 6.11
CA ILE A 142 3.33 5.90 7.43
C ILE A 142 3.96 4.52 7.69
N LYS A 143 4.44 4.29 8.92
CA LYS A 143 4.91 3.01 9.43
C LYS A 143 4.22 2.66 10.73
N ILE A 144 3.64 1.46 10.79
CA ILE A 144 3.02 0.92 11.99
C ILE A 144 3.60 -0.47 12.25
N ASP A 145 4.17 -0.69 13.43
CA ASP A 145 4.56 -2.01 13.94
C ASP A 145 4.14 -2.08 15.40
N THR A 146 3.00 -2.72 15.63
CA THR A 146 2.37 -2.80 16.95
C THR A 146 3.18 -3.62 17.94
N LYS A 147 3.88 -4.67 17.48
CA LYS A 147 4.75 -5.51 18.31
C LYS A 147 5.94 -4.72 18.83
N ASN A 148 6.54 -3.88 17.98
CA ASN A 148 7.69 -3.07 18.34
C ASN A 148 7.33 -1.65 18.82
N GLY A 149 6.04 -1.34 18.97
CA GLY A 149 5.57 -0.02 19.41
C GLY A 149 5.88 1.12 18.44
N ILE A 150 6.05 0.83 17.15
CA ILE A 150 6.38 1.83 16.12
C ILE A 150 5.08 2.40 15.56
N GLU A 151 4.94 3.71 15.64
CA GLU A 151 3.92 4.47 14.91
C GLU A 151 4.56 5.76 14.41
N LYS A 152 5.12 5.72 13.19
CA LYS A 152 5.77 6.87 12.57
C LYS A 152 4.96 7.36 11.38
N ILE A 153 4.77 8.67 11.27
CA ILE A 153 4.06 9.32 10.18
C ILE A 153 4.92 10.48 9.73
N LEU A 154 5.23 10.56 8.44
CA LEU A 154 5.97 11.69 7.90
C LEU A 154 5.10 12.94 7.93
N THR A 155 5.53 13.93 8.70
CA THR A 155 4.99 15.28 8.51
C THR A 155 5.51 15.85 7.19
N LYS A 156 4.84 16.87 6.66
CA LYS A 156 5.30 17.58 5.47
C LYS A 156 6.76 18.06 5.62
N LYS A 157 7.11 18.54 6.81
CA LYS A 157 8.47 19.00 7.14
C LYS A 157 9.48 17.85 7.13
N ASP A 158 9.11 16.68 7.65
CA ASP A 158 10.00 15.50 7.64
C ASP A 158 10.27 15.06 6.20
N ALA A 159 9.25 15.02 5.35
CA ALA A 159 9.40 14.70 3.93
C ALA A 159 10.29 15.72 3.20
N GLU A 160 10.09 17.02 3.45
CA GLU A 160 10.94 18.08 2.89
C GLU A 160 12.41 17.95 3.33
N ASN A 161 12.67 17.57 4.58
CA ASN A 161 14.02 17.37 5.10
C ASN A 161 14.68 16.14 4.47
N LEU A 162 13.97 15.01 4.39
CA LEU A 162 14.47 13.79 3.75
C LEU A 162 14.84 14.05 2.28
N TRP A 163 14.03 14.84 1.57
CA TRP A 163 14.34 15.20 0.18
C TRP A 163 15.59 16.09 0.08
N LYS A 164 15.74 17.09 0.96
CA LYS A 164 16.94 17.95 0.99
C LYS A 164 18.21 17.18 1.29
N GLU A 165 18.18 16.27 2.25
CA GLU A 165 19.34 15.41 2.59
C GLU A 165 19.69 14.46 1.44
N SER A 166 18.69 13.93 0.74
CA SER A 166 18.92 13.10 -0.44
C SER A 166 19.54 13.88 -1.61
N ASP A 167 19.17 15.14 -1.79
CA ASP A 167 19.71 16.02 -2.84
C ASP A 167 21.17 16.44 -2.55
N GLN A 168 21.53 16.59 -1.27
CA GLN A 168 22.89 16.95 -0.86
C GLN A 168 23.88 15.78 -0.92
N ASN A 169 23.40 14.54 -0.76
CA ASN A 169 24.26 13.35 -0.66
C ASN A 169 24.51 12.60 -1.98
N VAL A 170 23.95 13.05 -3.12
CA VAL A 170 24.11 12.34 -4.41
C VAL A 170 25.00 13.13 -5.38
N SER A 171 26.32 12.91 -5.28
CA SER A 171 27.25 13.16 -6.37
C SER A 171 27.16 12.04 -7.40
N GLY A 172 26.43 12.27 -8.49
CA GLY A 172 26.46 11.42 -9.69
C GLY A 172 25.46 10.25 -9.71
N LEU A 173 24.55 10.33 -10.69
CA LEU A 173 23.75 9.26 -11.32
C LEU A 173 22.48 8.65 -10.70
N THR A 174 22.11 8.81 -9.43
CA THR A 174 20.81 8.26 -8.95
C THR A 174 20.02 9.24 -8.10
N LYS A 175 19.44 10.25 -8.77
CA LYS A 175 18.45 11.15 -8.17
C LYS A 175 17.14 10.41 -7.90
N LEU A 176 16.69 10.42 -6.65
CA LEU A 176 15.37 9.93 -6.22
C LEU A 176 14.31 10.90 -6.76
N LYS A 177 13.47 10.42 -7.68
CA LYS A 177 12.63 11.25 -8.55
C LYS A 177 11.20 11.37 -7.99
N SER A 178 10.91 12.41 -7.21
CA SER A 178 9.54 12.80 -6.86
C SER A 178 9.14 14.07 -7.62
N LYS A 179 7.92 14.10 -8.20
CA LYS A 179 7.14 15.18 -8.88
C LYS A 179 7.84 16.15 -9.87
N ILE A 180 9.06 16.61 -9.65
CA ILE A 180 9.78 17.61 -10.47
C ILE A 180 10.30 17.00 -11.79
N ILE A 181 10.79 15.76 -11.78
CA ILE A 181 11.36 15.15 -12.99
C ILE A 181 10.30 14.75 -14.02
N MET A 182 9.08 14.42 -13.58
CA MET A 182 7.94 14.21 -14.50
C MET A 182 7.66 15.44 -15.37
N LYS A 183 7.95 16.65 -14.87
CA LYS A 183 7.78 17.90 -15.61
C LYS A 183 8.90 18.17 -16.64
N TYR A 184 10.10 17.59 -16.48
CA TYR A 184 11.29 17.98 -17.27
C TYR A 184 12.01 16.85 -18.03
N PHE A 185 11.78 15.56 -17.73
CA PHE A 185 12.45 14.46 -18.43
C PHE A 185 11.52 13.27 -18.74
N PRO A 186 10.52 13.45 -19.62
CA PRO A 186 9.48 12.44 -19.91
C PRO A 186 10.05 11.14 -20.50
N LYS A 187 11.06 11.20 -21.38
CA LYS A 187 11.58 10.01 -22.09
C LYS A 187 12.27 8.96 -21.22
N ILE A 188 12.93 9.38 -20.13
CA ILE A 188 13.58 8.44 -19.19
C ILE A 188 12.53 7.74 -18.33
N PHE A 189 11.45 8.44 -18.02
CA PHE A 189 10.32 7.89 -17.28
C PHE A 189 9.54 6.91 -18.16
N GLU A 190 9.28 7.27 -19.42
CA GLU A 190 8.66 6.42 -20.43
C GLU A 190 9.42 5.09 -20.62
N LYS A 191 10.76 5.12 -20.73
CA LYS A 191 11.58 3.90 -20.79
C LYS A 191 11.47 3.04 -19.54
N LYS A 192 11.50 3.63 -18.34
CA LYS A 192 11.35 2.88 -17.09
C LYS A 192 9.94 2.32 -16.90
N ILE A 193 8.91 3.04 -17.33
CA ILE A 193 7.54 2.55 -17.38
C ILE A 193 7.45 1.37 -18.34
N LEU A 194 8.00 1.50 -19.55
CA LEU A 194 8.03 0.43 -20.55
C LEU A 194 8.79 -0.80 -20.04
N GLU A 195 9.93 -0.62 -19.38
CA GLU A 195 10.68 -1.72 -18.76
C GLU A 195 9.87 -2.38 -17.63
N SER A 196 9.24 -1.59 -16.76
CA SER A 196 8.40 -2.09 -15.67
C SER A 196 7.15 -2.82 -16.17
N ALA A 197 6.52 -2.32 -17.25
CA ALA A 197 5.32 -2.90 -17.83
C ALA A 197 5.59 -4.25 -18.51
N ASN A 198 6.83 -4.52 -18.90
CA ASN A 198 7.24 -5.76 -19.56
C ASN A 198 7.98 -6.74 -18.63
N SER A 199 8.17 -6.38 -17.36
CA SER A 199 8.82 -7.23 -16.37
C SER A 199 7.80 -7.84 -15.42
N GLU A 200 8.01 -9.09 -15.03
CA GLU A 200 7.26 -9.73 -13.95
C GLU A 200 7.30 -8.88 -12.67
N TYR A 201 6.13 -8.67 -12.07
CA TYR A 201 6.02 -7.91 -10.82
C TYR A 201 6.65 -8.70 -9.66
N LYS A 202 7.53 -8.06 -8.90
CA LYS A 202 8.24 -8.68 -7.77
C LYS A 202 8.06 -7.85 -6.53
N SER A 203 7.78 -8.54 -5.41
CA SER A 203 7.69 -7.88 -4.12
C SER A 203 8.97 -7.12 -3.77
N THR A 204 8.80 -5.94 -3.16
CA THR A 204 9.91 -5.25 -2.50
C THR A 204 10.03 -5.78 -1.06
N PRO A 205 11.20 -6.26 -0.60
CA PRO A 205 11.39 -6.63 0.80
C PRO A 205 11.35 -5.41 1.74
N LYS A 206 10.87 -5.59 2.98
CA LYS A 206 10.76 -4.50 3.98
C LYS A 206 12.09 -3.82 4.29
N GLU A 207 13.20 -4.55 4.18
CA GLU A 207 14.57 -4.06 4.44
C GLU A 207 14.99 -2.97 3.44
N LYS A 208 14.25 -2.82 2.33
CA LYS A 208 14.47 -1.75 1.34
C LYS A 208 13.68 -0.46 1.65
N ASN A 209 12.91 -0.40 2.74
CA ASN A 209 12.29 0.85 3.17
C ASN A 209 13.38 1.84 3.62
N VAL A 210 13.30 3.09 3.19
CA VAL A 210 14.39 4.08 3.31
C VAL A 210 14.54 4.79 4.68
N TRP A 211 13.67 4.54 5.66
CA TRP A 211 13.71 5.17 7.00
C TRP A 211 12.90 4.40 8.06
#